data_AF-A0A3N4J3B1-F1
#
_entry.id   AF-A0A3N4J3B1-F1
#
_cell.length_a   1.000
_cell.length_b   1.000
_cell.length_c   1.000
_cell.angle_alpha   90.00
_cell.angle_beta   90.00
_cell.angle_gamma   90.00
#
_symmetry.space_group_name_H-M   'P 1'
#
loop_
_entity.id
_entity.type
_entity.pdbx_description
1 polymer ?
#
loop_
_entity_poly.entity_id
_entity_poly.type
_entity_poly.pdbx_seq_one_letter_code
_entity_poly.pdbx_strand_id
1 'polypeptide(L)'
;NLTGAEVITVSPTGYINENITLAWLDHFIKHIEAGPDKYWHMLLVDGHITHHQDDFIIKCHENHIIPFEFPSHLTYVLQPLDVDVFCPWKHYHKQAIHHALRSLDIEYTISSFFQDLDTIHKQTF
;
A
#
# COMPACT_ATOMS: atom_id res chain seq x y z
N ASN A 1 13.06 6.49 -8.93
CA ASN A 1 14.13 6.30 -7.92
C ASN A 1 13.57 6.60 -6.55
N LEU A 2 13.45 5.58 -5.70
CA LEU A 2 13.02 5.74 -4.31
C LEU A 2 14.18 6.32 -3.50
N THR A 3 14.00 7.48 -2.89
CA THR A 3 15.08 8.25 -2.23
C THR A 3 14.84 8.46 -0.74
N GLY A 4 13.79 7.87 -0.17
CA GLY A 4 13.38 8.07 1.21
C GLY A 4 13.08 6.74 1.91
N ALA A 5 11.94 6.71 2.59
CA ALA A 5 11.48 5.58 3.39
C ALA A 5 10.87 4.44 2.56
N GLU A 6 10.73 4.60 1.25
CA GLU A 6 9.92 3.69 0.43
C GLU A 6 10.58 2.31 0.29
N VAL A 7 9.77 1.26 0.36
CA VAL A 7 10.21 -0.13 0.18
C VAL A 7 9.38 -0.79 -0.93
N ILE A 8 10.06 -1.49 -1.84
CA ILE A 8 9.41 -2.32 -2.86
C ILE A 8 9.68 -3.77 -2.52
N THR A 9 8.62 -4.58 -2.59
CA THR A 9 8.70 -6.04 -2.49
C THR A 9 7.87 -6.68 -3.60
N VAL A 10 8.24 -7.89 -4.00
CA VAL A 10 7.59 -8.64 -5.06
C VAL A 10 7.34 -10.08 -4.62
N SER A 11 6.27 -10.68 -5.10
CA SER A 11 6.01 -12.12 -4.97
C SER A 11 5.96 -12.78 -6.35
N PRO A 12 6.32 -14.07 -6.47
CA PRO A 12 6.22 -14.79 -7.74
C PRO A 12 4.79 -14.82 -8.31
N THR A 13 3.77 -14.71 -7.45
CA THR A 13 2.36 -14.72 -7.84
C THR A 13 1.81 -13.33 -8.13
N GLY A 14 2.54 -12.27 -7.76
CA GLY A 14 2.06 -10.89 -7.80
C GLY A 14 1.06 -10.51 -6.68
N TYR A 15 0.69 -11.44 -5.80
CA TYR A 15 -0.23 -11.19 -4.69
C TYR A 15 0.50 -10.96 -3.37
N ILE A 16 -0.15 -10.22 -2.46
CA ILE A 16 0.29 -10.09 -1.07
C ILE A 16 0.17 -11.45 -0.36
N ASN A 17 1.10 -11.71 0.56
CA ASN A 17 1.08 -12.90 1.41
C ASN A 17 1.47 -12.51 2.84
N GLU A 18 1.46 -13.49 3.74
CA GLU A 18 1.72 -13.31 5.17
C GLU A 18 3.09 -12.68 5.43
N ASN A 19 4.15 -13.22 4.79
CA ASN A 19 5.51 -12.71 4.93
C ASN A 19 5.63 -11.24 4.48
N ILE A 20 5.01 -10.90 3.34
CA ILE A 20 5.00 -9.53 2.84
C ILE A 20 4.19 -8.61 3.77
N THR A 21 3.06 -9.09 4.29
CA THR A 21 2.20 -8.33 5.21
C THR A 21 2.94 -8.02 6.52
N LEU A 22 3.68 -8.99 7.07
CA LEU A 22 4.49 -8.80 8.27
C LEU A 22 5.67 -7.85 8.05
N ALA A 23 6.35 -7.96 6.90
CA ALA A 23 7.43 -7.05 6.53
C ALA A 23 6.92 -5.61 6.32
N TRP A 24 5.72 -5.46 5.74
CA TRP A 24 5.03 -4.18 5.66
C TRP A 24 4.68 -3.64 7.06
N LEU A 25 4.20 -4.50 7.98
CA LEU A 25 3.86 -4.08 9.33
C LEU A 25 5.09 -3.61 10.11
N ASP A 26 6.25 -4.28 9.96
CA ASP A 26 7.53 -3.81 10.52
C ASP A 26 7.90 -2.43 10.03
N HIS A 27 7.79 -2.24 8.71
CA HIS A 27 8.06 -0.95 8.09
C HIS A 27 7.10 0.11 8.61
N PHE A 28 5.81 -0.20 8.71
CA PHE A 28 4.79 0.71 9.21
C PHE A 28 5.07 1.12 10.67
N ILE A 29 5.26 0.16 11.58
CA ILE A 29 5.58 0.38 13.00
C ILE A 29 6.77 1.33 13.14
N LYS A 30 7.83 1.11 12.37
CA LYS A 30 9.03 1.96 12.38
C LYS A 30 8.71 3.42 12.02
N HIS A 31 7.87 3.66 11.02
CA HIS A 31 7.63 5.02 10.50
C HIS A 31 6.55 5.79 11.26
N ILE A 32 5.64 5.10 11.94
CA ILE A 32 4.71 5.74 12.89
C ILE A 32 5.28 5.83 14.31
N GLU A 33 6.51 5.35 14.52
CA GLU A 33 7.21 5.30 15.82
C GLU A 33 6.38 4.61 16.91
N ALA A 34 5.66 3.54 16.54
CA ALA A 34 4.88 2.73 17.46
C ALA A 34 5.78 1.82 18.32
N GLY A 35 5.23 1.31 19.42
CA GLY A 35 5.96 0.44 20.35
C GLY A 35 5.27 0.29 21.71
N PRO A 36 5.78 -0.61 22.57
CA PRO A 36 5.13 -0.98 23.83
C PRO A 36 5.08 0.14 24.88
N ASP A 37 5.88 1.19 24.74
CA ASP A 37 5.87 2.36 25.65
C ASP A 37 5.26 3.61 25.00
N LYS A 38 4.56 3.44 23.87
CA LYS A 38 4.00 4.53 23.05
C LYS A 38 2.47 4.57 23.15
N TYR A 39 1.88 5.65 22.64
CA TYR A 39 0.43 5.76 22.54
C TYR A 39 -0.16 4.69 21.61
N TRP A 40 -1.41 4.32 21.90
CA TRP A 40 -2.15 3.39 21.06
C TRP A 40 -2.54 4.02 19.73
N HIS A 41 -2.37 3.26 18.65
CA HIS A 41 -2.77 3.62 17.30
C HIS A 41 -3.88 2.70 16.83
N MET A 42 -4.79 3.24 16.02
CA MET A 42 -5.80 2.45 15.33
C MET A 42 -5.38 2.29 13.87
N LEU A 43 -5.27 1.05 13.40
CA LEU A 43 -4.91 0.74 12.03
C LEU A 43 -6.17 0.29 11.28
N LEU A 44 -6.65 1.10 10.35
CA LEU A 44 -7.81 0.78 9.53
C LEU A 44 -7.39 -0.09 8.34
N VAL A 45 -7.99 -1.28 8.19
CA VAL A 45 -7.64 -2.26 7.14
C VAL A 45 -8.87 -2.77 6.39
N ASP A 46 -8.68 -3.26 5.16
CA ASP A 46 -9.69 -4.11 4.53
C ASP A 46 -9.71 -5.52 5.16
N GLY A 47 -10.73 -6.30 4.79
CA GLY A 47 -10.90 -7.68 5.22
C GLY A 47 -10.02 -8.70 4.52
N HIS A 48 -8.81 -8.34 4.11
CA HIS A 48 -7.90 -9.31 3.54
C HIS A 48 -7.49 -10.37 4.58
N ILE A 49 -7.39 -11.63 4.14
CA ILE A 49 -7.16 -12.78 5.05
C ILE A 49 -5.84 -12.72 5.82
N THR A 50 -4.84 -12.00 5.29
CA THR A 50 -3.55 -11.82 5.96
C THR A 50 -3.63 -10.95 7.21
N HIS A 51 -4.64 -10.08 7.32
CA HIS A 51 -4.85 -9.22 8.49
C HIS A 51 -5.42 -9.99 9.69
N HIS A 52 -5.90 -11.22 9.45
CA HIS A 52 -6.49 -12.10 10.45
C HIS A 52 -5.50 -13.13 11.02
N GLN A 53 -4.27 -13.15 10.53
CA GLN A 53 -3.27 -14.12 10.99
C GLN A 53 -2.79 -13.77 12.40
N ASP A 54 -2.59 -14.79 13.23
CA ASP A 54 -2.19 -14.63 14.63
C ASP A 54 -0.92 -13.77 14.76
N ASP A 55 0.10 -14.04 13.94
CA ASP A 55 1.37 -13.29 13.96
C ASP A 55 1.17 -11.78 13.69
N PHE A 56 0.24 -11.43 12.80
CA PHE A 56 -0.07 -10.03 12.50
C PHE A 56 -0.75 -9.34 13.68
N ILE A 57 -1.75 -10.01 14.28
CA ILE A 57 -2.52 -9.49 15.41
C ILE A 57 -1.65 -9.35 16.65
N ILE A 58 -0.85 -10.37 16.97
CA ILE A 58 0.09 -10.38 18.10
C ILE A 58 1.06 -9.20 17.96
N LYS A 59 1.67 -9.06 16.78
CA LYS A 59 2.64 -7.98 16.52
C LYS A 59 2.02 -6.59 16.61
N CYS A 60 0.79 -6.42 16.11
CA CYS A 60 0.05 -5.17 16.31
C CYS A 60 -0.12 -4.86 17.79
N HIS A 61 -0.60 -5.82 18.58
CA HIS A 61 -0.84 -5.64 20.01
C HIS A 61 0.45 -5.33 20.79
N GLU A 62 1.55 -6.04 20.51
CA GLU A 62 2.88 -5.79 21.10
C GLU A 62 3.41 -4.37 20.83
N ASN A 63 2.94 -3.73 19.77
CA ASN A 63 3.34 -2.38 19.37
C ASN A 63 2.24 -1.33 19.63
N HIS A 64 1.24 -1.65 20.46
CA HIS A 64 0.10 -0.79 20.77
C HIS A 64 -0.69 -0.34 19.53
N ILE A 65 -0.92 -1.26 18.60
CA ILE A 65 -1.74 -1.05 17.42
C ILE A 65 -3.00 -1.93 17.53
N ILE A 66 -4.16 -1.31 17.35
CA ILE A 66 -5.45 -2.00 17.23
C ILE A 66 -5.82 -2.04 15.75
N PRO A 67 -5.74 -3.20 15.08
CA PRO A 67 -6.28 -3.35 13.73
C PRO A 67 -7.81 -3.28 13.79
N PHE A 68 -8.40 -2.47 12.93
CA PHE A 68 -9.84 -2.31 12.77
C PHE A 68 -10.20 -2.54 11.31
N GLU A 69 -10.96 -3.60 11.07
CA GLU A 69 -11.39 -4.01 9.74
C GLU A 69 -12.69 -3.30 9.34
N PHE A 70 -12.77 -2.83 8.10
CA PHE A 70 -14.02 -2.33 7.55
C PHE A 70 -15.01 -3.48 7.27
N PRO A 71 -16.32 -3.28 7.52
CA PRO A 71 -17.32 -4.28 7.15
C PRO A 71 -17.26 -4.60 5.66
N SER A 72 -17.43 -5.89 5.33
CA SER A 72 -17.48 -6.35 3.94
C SER A 72 -18.50 -5.54 3.12
N HIS A 73 -18.16 -5.30 1.86
CA HIS A 73 -18.95 -4.51 0.91
C HIS A 73 -19.17 -3.03 1.27
N LEU A 74 -18.51 -2.48 2.31
CA LEU A 74 -18.54 -1.04 2.59
C LEU A 74 -17.19 -0.36 2.31
N THR A 75 -16.19 -1.12 1.90
CA THR A 75 -14.85 -0.65 1.53
C THR A 75 -14.88 0.49 0.52
N TYR A 76 -15.73 0.42 -0.51
CA TYR A 76 -15.85 1.46 -1.55
C TYR A 76 -16.42 2.80 -1.03
N VAL A 77 -16.97 2.83 0.18
CA VAL A 77 -17.46 4.04 0.84
C VAL A 77 -16.51 4.46 1.96
N LEU A 78 -16.03 3.48 2.72
CA LEU A 78 -15.35 3.71 3.98
C LEU A 78 -13.83 3.72 3.86
N GLN A 79 -13.23 3.13 2.82
CA GLN A 79 -11.78 3.18 2.64
C GLN A 79 -11.35 4.49 2.01
N PRO A 80 -10.75 5.41 2.79
CA PRO A 80 -10.35 6.71 2.28
C PRO A 80 -9.23 6.58 1.23
N LEU A 81 -8.43 5.52 1.34
CA LEU A 81 -7.38 5.22 0.38
C LEU A 81 -7.94 4.96 -1.02
N ASP A 82 -9.00 4.18 -1.15
CA ASP A 82 -9.55 3.85 -2.46
C ASP A 82 -10.43 4.95 -3.04
N VAL A 83 -11.17 5.65 -2.18
CA VAL A 83 -12.11 6.70 -2.60
C VAL A 83 -11.39 8.00 -2.95
N ASP A 84 -10.39 8.38 -2.16
CA ASP A 84 -9.76 9.69 -2.26
C ASP A 84 -8.30 9.58 -2.71
N VAL A 85 -7.44 8.94 -1.92
CA VAL A 85 -5.97 8.96 -2.13
C VAL A 85 -5.53 8.31 -3.45
N PHE A 86 -6.09 7.14 -3.80
CA PHE A 86 -5.72 6.41 -5.01
C PHE A 86 -6.44 6.90 -6.26
N CYS A 87 -7.46 7.76 -6.14
CA CYS A 87 -8.17 8.29 -7.30
C CYS A 87 -7.25 9.14 -8.21
N PRO A 88 -6.55 10.19 -7.72
CA PRO A 88 -5.60 10.95 -8.51
C PRO A 88 -4.42 10.09 -8.99
N TRP A 89 -3.95 9.15 -8.17
CA TRP A 89 -2.89 8.21 -8.56
C TRP A 89 -3.29 7.38 -9.79
N LYS A 90 -4.47 6.74 -9.74
CA LYS A 90 -5.03 5.93 -10.84
C LYS A 90 -5.19 6.80 -12.10
N HIS A 91 -5.56 8.07 -11.94
CA HIS A 91 -5.68 9.02 -13.04
C HIS A 91 -4.33 9.27 -13.75
N TYR A 92 -3.28 9.65 -13.02
CA TYR A 92 -1.96 9.95 -13.61
C TYR A 92 -1.27 8.70 -14.15
N HIS A 93 -1.40 7.56 -13.48
CA HIS A 93 -0.92 6.29 -14.01
C HIS A 93 -1.60 5.95 -15.35
N LYS A 94 -2.92 6.15 -15.47
CA LYS A 94 -3.65 5.95 -16.73
C LYS A 94 -3.16 6.91 -17.82
N GLN A 95 -2.83 8.16 -17.49
CA GLN A 95 -2.23 9.09 -18.44
C GLN A 95 -0.87 8.61 -18.94
N ALA A 96 0.00 8.10 -18.06
CA ALA A 96 1.29 7.54 -18.42
C ALA A 96 1.15 6.35 -19.38
N ILE A 97 0.21 5.44 -19.09
CA ILE A 97 -0.14 4.33 -19.99
C ILE A 97 -0.59 4.85 -21.36
N HIS A 98 -1.51 5.82 -21.41
CA HIS A 98 -1.99 6.38 -22.68
C HIS A 98 -0.88 7.08 -23.47
N HIS A 99 0.06 7.74 -22.80
CA HIS A 99 1.21 8.35 -23.43
C HIS A 99 2.11 7.27 -24.07
N ALA A 100 2.44 6.23 -23.32
CA ALA A 100 3.25 5.11 -23.81
C ALA A 100 2.59 4.41 -25.01
N LEU A 101 1.30 4.09 -24.94
CA LEU A 101 0.57 3.43 -26.04
C LEU A 101 0.49 4.30 -27.30
N ARG A 102 0.40 5.63 -27.18
CA ARG A 102 0.40 6.56 -28.33
C ARG A 102 1.76 6.64 -29.02
N SER A 103 2.84 6.22 -28.37
CA SER A 103 4.17 6.14 -28.98
C SER A 103 4.35 4.93 -29.91
N LEU A 104 3.28 4.16 -30.15
CA LEU A 104 3.07 3.13 -31.18
C LEU A 104 3.92 1.85 -31.10
N ASP A 105 4.89 1.72 -30.18
CA ASP A 105 5.77 0.53 -30.10
C ASP A 105 6.03 -0.01 -28.68
N ILE A 106 5.32 0.48 -27.65
CA ILE A 106 5.68 0.20 -26.25
C ILE A 106 4.56 -0.53 -25.50
N GLU A 107 4.83 -1.78 -25.11
CA GLU A 107 4.08 -2.48 -24.06
C GLU A 107 4.35 -1.79 -22.70
N TYR A 108 3.29 -1.47 -21.96
CA TYR A 108 3.45 -0.88 -20.63
C TYR A 108 3.75 -1.96 -19.60
N THR A 109 5.03 -2.12 -19.27
CA THR A 109 5.51 -3.15 -18.35
C THR A 109 5.69 -2.61 -16.93
N ILE A 110 5.99 -3.49 -15.97
CA ILE A 110 6.39 -3.09 -14.61
C ILE A 110 7.62 -2.15 -14.63
N SER A 111 8.54 -2.35 -15.58
CA SER A 111 9.69 -1.45 -15.73
C SER A 111 9.27 -0.05 -16.17
N SER A 112 8.30 0.06 -17.09
CA SER A 112 7.70 1.34 -17.50
C SER A 112 7.05 2.03 -16.30
N PHE A 113 6.30 1.28 -15.49
CA PHE A 113 5.71 1.80 -14.25
C PHE A 113 6.76 2.38 -13.31
N PHE A 114 7.87 1.68 -13.06
CA PHE A 114 8.91 2.20 -12.16
C PHE A 114 9.67 3.41 -12.73
N GLN A 115 9.74 3.57 -14.05
CA GLN A 115 10.26 4.78 -14.68
C GLN A 115 9.33 5.97 -14.44
N ASP A 116 8.02 5.76 -14.56
CA ASP A 116 7.01 6.80 -14.40
C ASP A 116 6.65 7.08 -12.93
N LEU A 117 7.00 6.18 -12.02
CA LEU A 117 6.57 6.18 -10.61
C LEU A 117 6.80 7.53 -9.90
N ASP A 118 7.99 8.12 -10.07
CA ASP A 118 8.34 9.41 -9.46
C ASP A 118 7.47 10.55 -10.00
N THR A 119 7.19 10.54 -11.31
CA THR A 119 6.34 11.53 -11.96
C THR A 119 4.89 11.40 -11.50
N ILE A 120 4.36 10.16 -11.46
CA ILE A 120 3.01 9.87 -10.98
C ILE A 120 2.86 10.32 -9.52
N HIS A 121 3.85 10.04 -8.68
CA HIS A 121 3.84 10.42 -7.27
C HIS A 121 3.80 11.92 -7.08
N LYS A 122 4.69 12.69 -7.74
CA LYS A 122 4.73 14.16 -7.68
C LYS A 122 3.47 14.86 -8.21
N GLN A 123 2.74 14.20 -9.10
CA GLN A 123 1.47 14.73 -9.61
C GLN A 123 0.30 14.42 -8.67
N THR A 124 0.44 13.38 -7.84
CA THR A 124 -0.60 12.93 -6.91
C THR A 124 -0.56 13.67 -5.58
N PHE A 125 0.64 13.89 -5.03
CA PHE A 125 0.88 14.46 -3.70
C PHE A 125 1.79 15.69 -3.79
#